data_AF-A0A0V8RSK6-F1
#
_entry.id   AF-A0A0V8RSK6-F1
#
_cell.length_a   1.000
_cell.length_b   1.000
_cell.length_c   1.000
_cell.angle_alpha   90.00
_cell.angle_beta   90.00
_cell.angle_gamma   90.00
#
_symmetry.space_group_name_H-M   'P 1'
#
loop_
_entity.id
_entity.type
_entity.pdbx_description
1 polymer ?
#
loop_
_entity_poly.entity_id
_entity_poly.type
_entity_poly.pdbx_seq_one_letter_code
_entity_poly.pdbx_strand_id
1 'polypeptide(L)'
;MPDLSFSSDALRTAAQYLDGSSSTTEVTPPAGDPCSRIYAQRISEPIQVINEEQKSIQKAMKKTRANMLKTLHSFEAMERDISDSIASVLKGDISW
;
A
#
# COMPACT_ATOMS: atom_id res chain seq x y z
N MET A 1 -11.41 11.52 -22.99
CA MET A 1 -10.54 11.04 -21.89
C MET A 1 -11.37 11.03 -20.62
N PRO A 2 -11.23 10.01 -19.75
CA PRO A 2 -11.83 10.09 -18.41
C PRO A 2 -11.30 11.35 -17.69
N ASP A 3 -12.20 12.08 -17.03
CA ASP A 3 -11.86 13.25 -16.23
C ASP A 3 -11.24 12.78 -14.90
N LEU A 4 -9.92 12.78 -14.84
CA LEU A 4 -9.15 12.29 -13.69
C LEU A 4 -8.81 13.48 -12.77
N SER A 5 -9.69 13.78 -11.82
CA SER A 5 -9.50 14.86 -10.85
C SER A 5 -8.75 14.38 -9.60
N PHE A 6 -7.57 13.79 -9.74
CA PHE A 6 -6.75 13.39 -8.59
C PHE A 6 -5.38 14.04 -8.63
N SER A 7 -4.87 14.42 -7.46
CA SER A 7 -3.53 14.99 -7.31
C SER A 7 -2.50 13.87 -7.13
N SER A 8 -1.39 13.97 -7.86
CA SER A 8 -0.19 13.13 -7.72
C SER A 8 0.29 13.07 -6.26
N ASP A 9 0.26 14.20 -5.55
CA ASP A 9 0.66 14.26 -4.14
C ASP A 9 -0.32 13.51 -3.24
N ALA A 10 -1.63 13.67 -3.48
CA ALA A 10 -2.64 12.93 -2.73
C ALA A 10 -2.48 11.40 -2.92
N LEU A 11 -2.18 10.96 -4.14
CA LEU A 11 -1.94 9.55 -4.44
C LEU A 11 -0.64 9.03 -3.79
N ARG A 12 0.42 9.86 -3.77
CA ARG A 12 1.69 9.53 -3.11
C ARG A 12 1.52 9.41 -1.60
N THR A 13 0.80 10.34 -0.99
CA THR A 13 0.48 10.33 0.45
C THR A 13 -0.38 9.10 0.80
N ALA A 14 -1.39 8.77 0.00
CA ALA A 14 -2.20 7.57 0.19
C ALA A 14 -1.35 6.29 0.15
N ALA A 15 -0.39 6.19 -0.78
CA ALA A 15 0.54 5.07 -0.85
C ALA A 15 1.44 4.98 0.40
N GLN A 16 1.88 6.10 0.97
CA GLN A 16 2.68 6.12 2.19
C GLN A 16 1.90 5.64 3.42
N TYR A 17 0.61 5.97 3.54
CA TYR A 17 -0.21 5.43 4.64
C TYR A 17 -0.35 3.91 4.61
N LEU A 18 -0.29 3.30 3.41
CA LEU A 18 -0.31 1.84 3.26
C LEU A 18 1.03 1.17 3.58
N ASP A 19 2.08 1.93 3.91
CA ASP A 19 3.37 1.39 4.39
C ASP A 19 3.36 1.00 5.87
N GLY A 20 2.25 1.25 6.58
CA GLY A 20 2.13 0.99 8.01
C GLY A 20 2.47 -0.46 8.40
N SER A 21 3.09 -0.62 9.56
CA SER A 21 3.44 -1.93 10.10
C SER A 21 2.17 -2.70 10.51
N SER A 22 2.15 -3.99 10.17
CA SER A 22 1.19 -4.96 10.73
C SER A 22 1.96 -5.82 11.72
N SER A 23 1.63 -5.72 13.01
CA SER A 23 2.28 -6.54 14.04
C SER A 23 1.59 -7.89 14.14
N THR A 24 2.34 -8.96 13.89
CA THR A 24 1.96 -10.32 14.29
C THR A 24 1.93 -10.41 15.81
N THR A 25 0.91 -11.07 16.36
CA THR A 25 0.81 -11.31 17.81
C THR A 25 1.34 -12.69 18.14
N GLU A 26 2.25 -12.79 19.12
CA GLU A 26 2.77 -14.07 19.61
C GLU A 26 2.22 -14.36 21.01
N VAL A 27 1.76 -15.60 21.23
CA VAL A 27 1.32 -16.05 22.56
C VAL A 27 2.49 -16.75 23.24
N THR A 28 2.95 -16.20 24.36
CA THR A 28 3.97 -16.82 25.21
C THR A 28 3.30 -17.50 26.42
N PRO A 29 3.37 -18.84 26.55
CA PRO A 29 2.78 -19.53 27.69
C PRO A 29 3.52 -19.21 29.00
N PRO A 30 2.81 -19.05 30.12
CA PRO A 30 3.44 -18.88 31.44
C PRO A 30 4.14 -20.16 31.93
N ALA A 31 5.27 -19.97 32.62
CA ALA A 31 6.05 -21.05 33.23
C ALA A 31 5.62 -21.26 34.69
N GLY A 32 4.63 -22.12 34.97
CA GLY A 32 4.33 -22.45 36.36
C GLY A 32 3.17 -23.41 36.58
N ASP A 33 2.04 -23.21 35.91
CA ASP A 33 0.81 -23.95 36.21
C ASP A 33 0.24 -24.68 34.96
N PRO A 34 -0.11 -25.99 35.04
CA PRO A 34 -0.72 -26.72 33.93
C PRO A 34 -2.02 -26.08 33.39
N CYS A 35 -2.87 -25.51 34.24
CA CYS A 35 -4.11 -24.85 33.79
C CYS A 35 -3.79 -23.55 33.01
N SER A 36 -2.73 -22.84 33.40
CA SER A 36 -2.27 -21.65 32.67
C SER A 36 -1.73 -21.98 31.27
N ARG A 37 -1.12 -23.16 31.07
CA ARG A 37 -0.74 -23.66 29.74
C ARG A 37 -1.95 -24.03 28.88
N ILE A 38 -2.97 -24.67 29.47
CA ILE A 38 -4.24 -24.97 28.77
C ILE A 38 -4.90 -23.67 28.30
N TYR A 39 -4.93 -22.64 29.14
CA TYR A 39 -5.47 -21.34 28.76
C TYR A 39 -4.66 -20.68 27.63
N ALA A 40 -3.32 -20.67 27.73
CA ALA A 40 -2.44 -20.18 26.66
C ALA A 40 -2.68 -20.91 25.34
N GLN A 41 -2.83 -22.23 25.38
CA GLN A 41 -3.12 -23.03 24.18
C GLN A 41 -4.48 -22.69 23.55
N ARG A 42 -5.51 -22.45 24.37
CA ARG A 42 -6.85 -22.06 23.88
C ARG A 42 -6.85 -20.71 23.18
N ILE A 43 -6.00 -19.77 23.60
CA ILE A 43 -5.90 -18.46 22.94
C ILE A 43 -4.93 -18.48 21.74
N SER A 44 -4.00 -19.44 21.67
CA SER A 44 -3.06 -19.56 20.54
C SER A 44 -3.77 -19.85 19.21
N GLU A 45 -4.78 -20.71 19.19
CA GLU A 45 -5.53 -21.01 17.96
C GLU A 45 -6.25 -19.77 17.38
N PRO A 46 -7.08 -19.02 18.16
CA PRO A 46 -7.64 -17.76 17.71
C PRO A 46 -6.59 -16.73 17.26
N ILE A 47 -5.47 -16.61 17.99
CA ILE A 47 -4.39 -15.68 17.62
C ILE A 47 -3.73 -16.08 16.30
N GLN A 48 -3.55 -17.38 16.05
CA GLN A 48 -3.03 -17.86 14.77
C GLN A 48 -3.96 -17.52 13.61
N VAL A 49 -5.28 -17.68 13.78
CA VAL A 49 -6.28 -17.28 12.77
C VAL A 49 -6.17 -15.78 12.48
N ILE A 50 -6.12 -14.95 13.52
CA ILE A 50 -5.98 -13.48 13.37
C ILE A 50 -4.69 -13.13 12.63
N ASN A 51 -3.57 -13.78 12.96
CA ASN A 51 -2.29 -13.54 12.30
C ASN A 51 -2.33 -13.89 10.80
N GLU A 52 -3.00 -14.99 10.41
CA GLU A 52 -3.17 -15.34 9.00
C GLU A 52 -4.06 -14.35 8.24
N GLU A 53 -5.14 -13.88 8.86
CA GLU A 53 -5.98 -12.82 8.30
C GLU A 53 -5.18 -11.51 8.13
N GLN A 54 -4.38 -11.13 9.13
CA GLN A 54 -3.50 -9.97 9.05
C GLN A 54 -2.48 -10.09 7.91
N LYS A 55 -1.90 -11.26 7.66
CA LYS A 55 -1.01 -11.49 6.51
C LYS A 55 -1.75 -11.26 5.18
N SER A 56 -2.98 -11.74 5.07
CA SER A 56 -3.82 -11.53 3.88
C SER A 56 -4.10 -10.04 3.63
N ILE A 57 -4.49 -9.32 4.67
CA ILE A 57 -4.71 -7.87 4.64
C ILE A 57 -3.41 -7.15 4.23
N GLN A 58 -2.27 -7.51 4.83
CA GLN A 58 -0.99 -6.90 4.49
C GLN A 58 -0.61 -7.14 3.01
N LYS A 59 -0.88 -8.33 2.49
CA LYS A 59 -0.67 -8.64 1.07
C LYS A 59 -1.56 -7.77 0.18
N ALA A 60 -2.83 -7.59 0.54
CA ALA A 60 -3.75 -6.72 -0.17
C ALA A 60 -3.31 -5.25 -0.12
N MET A 61 -2.90 -4.73 1.04
CA MET A 61 -2.38 -3.37 1.20
C MET A 61 -1.13 -3.13 0.34
N LYS A 62 -0.17 -4.06 0.34
CA LYS A 62 1.03 -4.00 -0.52
C LYS A 62 0.67 -3.95 -2.00
N LYS A 63 -0.30 -4.78 -2.43
CA LYS A 63 -0.79 -4.77 -3.82
C LYS A 63 -1.46 -3.44 -4.18
N THR A 64 -2.32 -2.92 -3.30
CA THR A 64 -2.98 -1.62 -3.49
C THR A 64 -1.96 -0.49 -3.59
N ARG A 65 -0.94 -0.47 -2.72
CA ARG A 65 0.16 0.49 -2.77
C ARG A 65 0.92 0.41 -4.09
N ALA A 66 1.28 -0.79 -4.53
CA ALA A 66 1.98 -0.99 -5.81
C ALA A 66 1.15 -0.45 -6.99
N ASN A 67 -0.16 -0.69 -6.98
CA ASN A 67 -1.06 -0.13 -7.99
C ASN A 67 -1.11 1.40 -7.94
N MET A 68 -1.20 2.01 -6.75
CA MET A 68 -1.17 3.47 -6.59
C MET A 68 0.11 4.08 -7.15
N LEU A 69 1.27 3.49 -6.83
CA LEU A 69 2.57 3.96 -7.35
C LEU A 69 2.69 3.80 -8.87
N LYS A 70 2.15 2.71 -9.43
CA LYS A 70 2.11 2.51 -10.88
C LYS A 70 1.24 3.55 -11.58
N THR A 71 0.08 3.87 -11.02
CA THR A 71 -0.81 4.93 -11.51
C THR A 71 -0.11 6.29 -11.43
N LEU A 72 0.54 6.59 -10.31
CA LEU A 72 1.31 7.82 -10.11
C LEU A 72 2.37 7.99 -11.21
N HIS A 73 3.20 6.96 -11.43
CA HIS A 73 4.24 7.01 -12.46
C HIS A 73 3.68 7.20 -13.87
N SER A 74 2.55 6.56 -14.18
CA SER A 74 1.89 6.70 -15.50
C SER A 74 1.36 8.12 -15.70
N PHE A 75 0.84 8.73 -14.63
CA PHE A 75 0.34 10.10 -14.66
C PHE A 75 1.48 11.10 -14.80
N GLU A 76 2.54 10.97 -14.00
CA GLU A 76 3.73 11.83 -14.09
C GLU A 76 4.43 11.76 -15.47
N ALA A 77 4.43 10.59 -16.12
CA ALA A 77 4.93 10.44 -17.48
C ALA A 77 4.08 11.21 -18.49
N MET A 78 2.75 11.09 -18.39
CA MET A 78 1.82 11.82 -19.25
C MET A 78 1.90 13.34 -19.04
N GLU A 79 2.05 13.82 -17.81
CA GLU A 79 2.26 15.24 -17.52
C GLU A 79 3.55 15.77 -18.16
N ARG A 80 4.63 14.97 -18.14
CA ARG A 80 5.90 15.33 -18.80
C ARG A 80 5.72 15.40 -20.32
N ASP A 81 5.10 14.40 -20.94
CA ASP A 81 4.87 14.37 -22.38
C ASP A 81 4.03 15.58 -22.85
N ILE A 82 3.01 15.95 -22.07
CA ILE A 82 2.20 17.15 -22.32
C ILE A 82 3.05 18.41 -22.20
N SER A 83 3.84 18.53 -21.13
CA SER A 83 4.73 19.68 -20.91
C SER A 83 5.75 19.84 -22.04
N ASP A 84 6.35 18.73 -22.51
CA ASP A 84 7.30 18.73 -23.61
C ASP A 84 6.64 19.12 -24.94
N SER A 85 5.42 18.63 -25.19
CA SER A 85 4.62 19.02 -26.36
C SER A 85 4.31 20.52 -26.37
N ILE A 86 3.87 21.08 -25.23
CA ILE A 86 3.62 22.52 -25.09
C ILE A 86 4.91 23.31 -25.28
N ALA A 87 6.03 22.88 -24.69
CA ALA A 87 7.31 23.55 -24.84
C ALA A 87 7.80 23.56 -26.30
N SER A 88 7.59 22.46 -27.04
CA SER A 88 7.88 22.36 -28.47
C SER A 88 7.07 23.36 -29.30
N VAL A 89 5.75 23.45 -29.04
CA VAL A 89 4.88 24.46 -29.66
C VAL A 89 5.39 25.88 -29.37
N LEU A 90 5.74 26.19 -28.12
CA LEU A 90 6.19 27.51 -27.70
C LEU A 90 7.55 27.92 -28.27
N LYS A 91 8.44 26.96 -28.54
CA LYS A 91 9.75 27.22 -29.16
C LYS A 91 9.68 27.49 -30.66
N GLY A 92 8.53 27.23 -31.30
CA GLY A 92 8.38 27.36 -32.75
C GLY A 92 9.03 26.23 -33.56
N ASP A 93 9.38 25.11 -32.91
CA ASP A 93 10.02 23.94 -33.53
C ASP A 93 9.06 23.08 -34.38
N ILE A 94 7.80 23.51 -34.53
CA ILE A 94 6.81 22.88 -35.41
C ILE A 94 6.85 23.59 -36.77
N SER A 95 7.71 23.12 -37.66
CA SER A 95 7.65 23.48 -39.09
C SER A 95 6.42 22.81 -39.71
N TRP A 96 5.42 23.61 -40.06
CA TRP A 96 4.28 23.20 -40.89
C TRP A 96 4.69 23.05 -42.35
#